data_AF-A0A7J4L8P6-F1
#
_entry.id   AF-A0A7J4L8P6-F1
#
_cell.length_a   1.000
_cell.length_b   1.000
_cell.length_c   1.000
_cell.angle_alpha   90.00
_cell.angle_beta   90.00
_cell.angle_gamma   90.00
#
_symmetry.space_group_name_H-M   'P 1'
#
loop_
_entity.id
_entity.type
_entity.pdbx_description
1 polymer ?
#
loop_
_entity_poly.entity_id
_entity_poly.type
_entity_poly.pdbx_seq_one_letter_code
_entity_poly.pdbx_strand_id
1 'polypeptide(L)'
;MLFYTHLIFAFLSGLFAIRYFSISDQILFIILVLFSGLLPDIDSPNSKFGKYFKHLMPFRHRGFIHSLIVLPVIAFILYYFNYSRFSLPIIVGYISHLIGDAITKEGIMPFYPFSGFRIKGFIRTGGLIEQILFIALTVVSAYFLLYS
;
A
#
# COMPACT_ATOMS: atom_id res chain seq x y z
N MET A 1 -6.73 3.80 5.13
CA MET A 1 -6.58 3.66 6.60
C MET A 1 -5.78 4.86 7.09
N LEU A 2 -5.46 4.96 8.37
CA LEU A 2 -4.48 5.93 8.85
C LEU A 2 -3.07 5.54 8.37
N PHE A 3 -2.25 6.56 8.16
CA PHE A 3 -0.88 6.45 7.64
C PHE A 3 -0.03 5.43 8.40
N TYR A 4 -0.06 5.46 9.73
CA TYR A 4 0.73 4.55 10.56
C TYR A 4 0.24 3.10 10.47
N THR A 5 -1.06 2.88 10.23
CA THR A 5 -1.64 1.56 10.00
C THR A 5 -1.14 0.99 8.66
N HIS A 6 -1.07 1.82 7.62
CA HIS A 6 -0.48 1.42 6.34
C HIS A 6 1.00 1.08 6.47
N LEU A 7 1.77 1.90 7.19
CA LEU A 7 3.19 1.65 7.41
C LEU A 7 3.44 0.31 8.11
N ILE A 8 2.74 0.02 9.22
CA ILE A 8 2.97 -1.22 9.95
C ILE A 8 2.50 -2.45 9.15
N PHE A 9 1.44 -2.30 8.34
CA PHE A 9 1.00 -3.38 7.47
C PHE A 9 2.02 -3.65 6.36
N ALA A 10 2.50 -2.60 5.69
CA ALA A 10 3.56 -2.71 4.68
C ALA A 10 4.82 -3.33 5.29
N PHE A 11 5.21 -2.91 6.50
CA PHE A 11 6.34 -3.49 7.21
C PHE A 11 6.17 -5.00 7.43
N LEU A 12 5.03 -5.43 7.97
CA LEU A 12 4.74 -6.85 8.19
C LEU A 12 4.73 -7.64 6.88
N SER A 13 4.11 -7.11 5.82
CA SER A 13 4.14 -7.73 4.49
C SER A 13 5.56 -7.85 3.94
N GLY A 14 6.40 -6.86 4.19
CA GLY A 14 7.82 -6.88 3.84
C GLY A 14 8.60 -7.98 4.57
N LEU A 15 8.41 -8.11 5.89
CA LEU A 15 9.04 -9.17 6.70
C LEU A 15 8.61 -10.57 6.22
N PHE A 16 7.32 -10.74 5.94
CA PHE A 16 6.81 -11.98 5.37
C PHE A 16 7.48 -12.27 4.02
N ALA A 17 7.53 -11.29 3.11
CA ALA A 17 8.16 -11.48 1.81
C ALA A 17 9.65 -11.84 1.91
N ILE A 18 10.41 -11.20 2.80
CA ILE A 18 11.83 -11.54 3.04
C ILE A 18 11.98 -13.02 3.39
N ARG A 19 11.12 -13.56 4.25
CA ARG A 19 11.16 -14.95 4.71
C ARG A 19 10.90 -15.96 3.59
N TYR A 20 9.97 -15.67 2.66
CA TYR A 20 9.56 -16.64 1.63
C TYR A 20 10.28 -16.47 0.29
N PHE A 21 10.80 -15.28 -0.02
CA PHE A 21 11.40 -14.98 -1.33
C PHE A 21 12.93 -14.88 -1.29
N SER A 22 13.58 -15.26 -0.18
CA SER A 22 15.05 -15.29 -0.04
C SER A 22 15.72 -13.97 -0.49
N ILE A 23 15.22 -12.85 0.02
CA ILE A 23 15.66 -11.52 -0.39
C ILE A 23 17.06 -11.23 0.15
N SER A 24 18.02 -10.94 -0.74
CA SER A 24 19.41 -10.61 -0.36
C SER A 24 19.52 -9.27 0.36
N ASP A 25 19.07 -8.18 -0.27
CA ASP A 25 19.19 -6.81 0.26
C ASP A 25 17.97 -6.44 1.12
N GLN A 26 17.84 -7.06 2.29
CA GLN A 26 16.66 -6.94 3.15
C GLN A 26 16.35 -5.50 3.58
N ILE A 27 17.37 -4.70 3.91
CA ILE A 27 17.19 -3.30 4.35
C ILE A 27 16.61 -2.46 3.21
N LEU A 28 17.21 -2.53 2.02
CA LEU A 28 16.72 -1.81 0.85
C LEU A 28 15.31 -2.27 0.48
N PHE A 29 15.04 -3.58 0.58
CA PHE A 29 13.72 -4.14 0.33
C PHE A 29 12.66 -3.54 1.26
N ILE A 30 12.90 -3.50 2.57
CA ILE A 30 11.97 -2.88 3.53
C ILE A 30 11.77 -1.40 3.22
N ILE A 31 12.83 -0.64 2.97
CA ILE A 31 12.71 0.79 2.62
C ILE A 31 11.80 0.98 1.41
N LEU A 32 11.98 0.17 0.37
CA LEU A 32 11.17 0.23 -0.84
C LEU A 32 9.72 -0.21 -0.61
N VAL A 33 9.48 -1.22 0.24
CA VAL A 33 8.12 -1.66 0.63
C VAL A 33 7.39 -0.57 1.41
N LEU A 34 8.05 0.07 2.37
CA LEU A 34 7.45 1.16 3.14
C LEU A 34 7.16 2.37 2.24
N PHE A 35 8.10 2.72 1.37
CA PHE A 35 7.91 3.81 0.43
C PHE A 35 6.75 3.54 -0.54
N SER A 36 6.72 2.34 -1.13
CA SER A 36 5.68 1.96 -2.10
C SER A 36 4.30 1.82 -1.47
N GLY A 37 4.22 1.36 -0.23
CA GLY A 37 2.98 1.31 0.55
C GLY A 37 2.40 2.67 0.88
N LEU A 38 3.18 3.75 0.78
CA LEU A 38 2.69 5.12 0.96
C LEU A 38 2.38 5.85 -0.35
N LEU A 39 2.80 5.31 -1.49
CA LEU A 39 2.57 5.93 -2.79
C LEU A 39 1.09 6.24 -3.04
N PRO A 40 0.13 5.35 -2.70
CA PRO A 40 -1.27 5.65 -3.00
C PRO A 40 -1.83 6.86 -2.24
N ASP A 41 -1.35 7.10 -1.02
CA ASP A 41 -1.81 8.20 -0.17
C ASP A 41 -1.27 9.59 -0.58
N ILE A 42 -0.30 9.65 -1.51
CA ILE A 42 0.21 10.93 -2.05
C ILE A 42 -0.93 11.76 -2.67
N ASP A 43 -1.94 11.10 -3.24
CA ASP A 43 -3.13 11.72 -3.83
C ASP A 43 -4.14 12.26 -2.81
N SER A 44 -3.95 12.03 -1.51
CA SER A 44 -4.90 12.53 -0.51
C SER A 44 -4.92 14.07 -0.49
N PRO A 45 -6.09 14.71 -0.40
CA PRO A 45 -6.24 16.18 -0.45
C PRO A 45 -5.52 16.91 0.70
N ASN A 46 -5.19 16.17 1.77
CA ASN A 46 -4.48 16.67 2.94
C ASN A 46 -2.96 16.51 2.83
N SER A 47 -2.44 15.83 1.80
CA SER A 47 -1.01 15.76 1.55
C SER A 47 -0.50 17.08 0.96
N LYS A 48 0.74 17.47 1.29
CA LYS A 48 1.35 18.70 0.74
C LYS A 48 1.40 18.69 -0.79
N PHE A 49 1.50 17.50 -1.40
CA PHE A 49 1.59 17.32 -2.86
C PHE A 49 0.22 17.23 -3.54
N GLY A 50 -0.80 16.67 -2.88
CA GLY A 50 -2.17 16.54 -3.41
C GLY A 50 -2.83 17.90 -3.72
N LYS A 51 -2.39 18.98 -3.04
CA LYS A 51 -2.83 20.35 -3.35
C LYS A 51 -2.32 20.87 -4.70
N TYR A 52 -1.12 20.46 -5.14
CA TYR A 52 -0.53 20.87 -6.41
C TYR A 52 -1.14 20.14 -7.61
N PHE A 53 -1.47 18.85 -7.46
CA PHE A 53 -1.98 18.01 -8.55
C PHE A 53 -3.52 17.95 -8.64
N LYS A 54 -4.24 18.70 -7.79
CA LYS A 54 -5.72 18.75 -7.72
C LYS A 54 -6.41 19.03 -9.06
N HIS A 55 -5.75 19.72 -9.99
CA HIS A 55 -6.29 20.08 -11.31
C HIS A 55 -5.87 19.14 -12.46
N LEU A 56 -4.82 18.33 -12.28
CA LEU A 56 -4.28 17.45 -13.33
C LEU A 56 -4.95 16.07 -13.34
N MET A 57 -5.58 15.68 -12.23
CA MET A 57 -6.31 14.43 -12.11
C MET A 57 -7.68 14.76 -11.50
N PRO A 58 -8.80 14.45 -12.17
CA PRO A 58 -10.14 14.57 -11.59
C PRO A 58 -10.28 13.50 -10.50
N PHE A 59 -9.68 13.75 -9.34
CA PHE A 59 -9.66 12.86 -8.20
C PHE A 59 -11.05 12.81 -7.59
N ARG A 60 -11.87 11.84 -8.01
CA ARG A 60 -12.71 11.16 -7.02
C ARG A 60 -11.75 10.60 -5.96
N HIS A 61 -11.96 10.93 -4.69
CA HIS A 61 -11.19 10.35 -3.59
C HIS A 61 -11.09 8.82 -3.78
N ARG A 62 -9.86 8.29 -3.82
CA ARG A 62 -9.54 6.89 -4.14
C ARG A 62 -9.90 6.47 -5.57
N GLY A 63 -9.42 7.26 -6.54
CA GLY A 63 -9.56 7.04 -7.98
C GLY A 63 -8.49 6.10 -8.54
N PHE A 64 -7.84 6.51 -9.64
CA PHE A 64 -6.90 5.66 -10.39
C PHE A 64 -5.76 5.07 -9.56
N ILE A 65 -5.15 5.85 -8.66
CA ILE A 65 -4.04 5.34 -7.85
C ILE A 65 -4.49 4.27 -6.84
N HIS A 66 -5.77 4.16 -6.52
CA HIS A 66 -6.28 3.07 -5.67
C HIS A 66 -6.81 1.87 -6.48
N SER A 67 -6.37 1.75 -7.73
CA SER A 67 -6.70 0.66 -8.65
C SER A 67 -5.59 -0.38 -8.72
N LEU A 68 -5.94 -1.66 -8.87
CA LEU A 68 -4.96 -2.73 -9.13
C LEU A 68 -4.28 -2.56 -10.50
N ILE A 69 -4.87 -1.78 -11.40
CA ILE A 69 -4.38 -1.53 -12.76
C ILE A 69 -3.06 -0.74 -12.75
N VAL A 70 -2.76 -0.04 -11.67
CA VAL A 70 -1.48 0.68 -11.54
C VAL A 70 -0.30 -0.29 -11.41
N LEU A 71 -0.50 -1.48 -10.82
CA LEU A 71 0.55 -2.47 -10.64
C LEU A 71 1.20 -2.95 -11.95
N PRO A 72 0.45 -3.40 -12.98
CA PRO A 72 1.07 -3.78 -14.25
C PRO A 72 1.73 -2.60 -14.97
N VAL A 73 1.22 -1.37 -14.80
CA VAL A 73 1.86 -0.16 -15.34
C VAL A 73 3.21 0.08 -14.69
N ILE A 74 3.28 0.04 -13.35
CA ILE A 74 4.54 0.16 -12.60
C ILE A 74 5.50 -0.97 -13.01
N ALA A 75 5.02 -2.20 -13.07
CA ALA A 75 5.85 -3.35 -13.45
C ALA A 75 6.43 -3.20 -14.88
N PHE A 76 5.61 -2.73 -15.83
CA PHE A 76 6.05 -2.45 -17.20
C PHE A 76 7.12 -1.36 -17.26
N ILE A 77 6.94 -0.26 -16.52
CA ILE A 77 7.92 0.83 -16.45
C ILE A 77 9.25 0.31 -15.88
N LEU A 78 9.20 -0.42 -14.76
CA LEU A 78 10.41 -0.99 -14.14
C LEU A 78 11.11 -1.96 -15.08
N TYR A 79 10.36 -2.80 -15.81
CA TYR A 79 10.91 -3.69 -16.82
C TYR A 79 11.59 -2.91 -17.95
N TYR A 80 10.89 -1.93 -18.54
CA TYR A 80 11.38 -1.13 -19.66
C TYR A 80 12.70 -0.41 -19.37
N PHE A 81 12.87 0.07 -18.13
CA PHE A 81 14.08 0.76 -17.68
C PHE A 81 15.13 -0.16 -17.01
N ASN A 82 15.00 -1.49 -17.11
CA ASN A 82 15.92 -2.47 -16.49
C ASN A 82 16.02 -2.38 -14.95
N TYR A 83 14.94 -1.98 -14.29
CA TYR A 83 14.80 -1.87 -12.84
C TYR A 83 13.88 -2.97 -12.24
N SER A 84 13.70 -4.08 -12.96
CA SER A 84 12.82 -5.20 -12.57
C SER A 84 13.13 -5.80 -11.19
N ARG A 85 14.37 -5.68 -10.71
CA ARG A 85 14.77 -6.09 -9.35
C ARG A 85 13.99 -5.37 -8.23
N PHE A 86 13.43 -4.19 -8.52
CA PHE A 86 12.63 -3.41 -7.56
C PHE A 86 11.13 -3.68 -7.66
N SER A 87 10.68 -4.51 -8.60
CA SER A 87 9.25 -4.76 -8.79
C SER A 87 8.62 -5.43 -7.57
N LEU A 88 9.28 -6.42 -6.98
CA LEU A 88 8.72 -7.15 -5.83
C LEU A 88 8.46 -6.26 -4.60
N PRO A 89 9.43 -5.47 -4.07
CA PRO A 89 9.14 -4.62 -2.92
C PRO A 89 8.09 -3.53 -3.24
N ILE A 90 8.07 -3.03 -4.48
CA ILE A 90 7.06 -2.05 -4.89
C ILE A 90 5.66 -2.67 -4.91
N ILE A 91 5.51 -3.86 -5.49
CA ILE A 91 4.24 -4.60 -5.54
C ILE A 91 3.77 -4.96 -4.13
N VAL A 92 4.65 -5.46 -3.26
CA VAL A 92 4.30 -5.86 -1.88
C VAL A 92 3.76 -4.67 -1.08
N GLY A 93 4.47 -3.55 -1.07
CA GLY A 93 4.00 -2.36 -0.34
C GLY A 93 2.70 -1.81 -0.92
N TYR A 94 2.61 -1.66 -2.24
CA TYR A 94 1.40 -1.13 -2.89
C TYR A 94 0.18 -2.02 -2.67
N ILE A 95 0.32 -3.35 -2.77
CA ILE A 95 -0.77 -4.29 -2.49
C ILE A 95 -1.18 -4.21 -1.01
N SER A 96 -0.23 -4.12 -0.07
CA SER A 96 -0.57 -4.00 1.35
C SER A 96 -1.43 -2.76 1.64
N HIS A 97 -1.13 -1.64 0.95
CA HIS A 97 -1.96 -0.42 1.01
C HIS A 97 -3.38 -0.69 0.51
N LEU A 98 -3.51 -1.24 -0.70
CA LEU A 98 -4.80 -1.53 -1.32
C LEU A 98 -5.64 -2.49 -0.48
N ILE A 99 -5.03 -3.52 0.10
CA ILE A 99 -5.72 -4.45 1.02
C ILE A 99 -6.20 -3.69 2.26
N GLY A 100 -5.32 -2.89 2.87
CA GLY A 100 -5.68 -2.07 4.03
C GLY A 100 -6.88 -1.17 3.74
N ASP A 101 -6.93 -0.56 2.56
CA ASP A 101 -8.06 0.27 2.16
C ASP A 101 -9.31 -0.51 1.76
N ALA A 102 -9.18 -1.68 1.15
CA ALA A 102 -10.31 -2.52 0.74
C ALA A 102 -11.17 -2.97 1.93
N ILE A 103 -10.56 -3.17 3.11
CA ILE A 103 -11.26 -3.58 4.34
C ILE A 103 -11.87 -2.40 5.12
N THR A 104 -11.64 -1.15 4.68
CA THR A 104 -12.30 0.03 5.26
C THR A 104 -13.70 0.24 4.70
N LYS A 105 -14.52 1.03 5.41
CA LYS A 105 -15.85 1.47 4.94
C LYS A 105 -15.79 2.30 3.65
N GLU A 106 -14.69 3.02 3.42
CA GLU A 106 -14.48 3.80 2.19
C GLU A 106 -14.15 2.89 1.00
N GLY A 107 -13.37 1.83 1.25
CA GLY A 107 -13.05 0.82 0.25
C GLY A 107 -12.10 1.31 -0.85
N ILE A 108 -11.98 0.51 -1.91
CA ILE A 108 -11.26 0.82 -3.15
C ILE A 108 -12.08 0.43 -4.38
N MET A 109 -11.75 1.02 -5.54
CA MET A 109 -12.26 0.61 -6.85
C MET A 109 -11.14 -0.07 -7.64
N PRO A 110 -10.95 -1.39 -7.47
CA PRO A 110 -9.75 -2.08 -7.96
C PRO A 110 -9.61 -2.10 -9.49
N PHE A 111 -10.70 -1.84 -10.22
CA PHE A 111 -10.75 -1.86 -11.68
C PHE A 111 -11.01 -0.48 -12.30
N TYR A 112 -10.87 0.60 -11.53
CA TYR A 112 -10.98 1.95 -12.06
C TYR A 112 -9.84 2.21 -13.08
N PRO A 113 -10.09 2.84 -14.25
CA PRO A 113 -11.31 3.56 -14.64
C PRO A 113 -12.32 2.71 -15.43
N PHE A 114 -12.02 1.44 -15.74
CA PHE A 114 -12.87 0.60 -16.58
C PHE A 114 -14.14 0.12 -15.88
N SER A 115 -14.13 0.04 -14.54
CA SER A 115 -15.31 -0.31 -13.74
C SER A 115 -15.38 0.50 -12.46
N GLY A 116 -16.60 0.89 -12.08
CA GLY A 116 -16.93 1.53 -10.80
C GLY A 116 -17.19 0.55 -9.66
N PHE A 117 -16.98 -0.75 -9.86
CA PHE A 117 -17.12 -1.76 -8.82
C PHE A 117 -16.23 -1.42 -7.61
N ARG A 118 -16.82 -1.42 -6.43
CA ARG A 118 -16.16 -1.01 -5.19
C ARG A 118 -16.13 -2.14 -4.18
N ILE A 119 -14.94 -2.49 -3.72
CA ILE A 119 -14.73 -3.38 -2.58
C ILE A 119 -14.65 -2.51 -1.33
N LYS A 120 -15.48 -2.82 -0.34
CA LYS A 120 -15.54 -2.12 0.94
C LYS A 120 -15.70 -3.13 2.07
N GLY A 121 -15.07 -2.86 3.20
CA GLY A 121 -15.19 -3.63 4.43
C GLY A 121 -15.94 -2.87 5.51
N PHE A 122 -15.71 -3.26 6.76
CA PHE A 122 -16.43 -2.76 7.93
C PHE A 122 -15.60 -1.81 8.81
N ILE A 123 -14.29 -1.71 8.58
CA ILE A 123 -13.39 -0.91 9.44
C ILE A 123 -13.61 0.58 9.16
N ARG A 124 -13.92 1.34 10.21
CA ARG A 124 -13.98 2.81 10.13
C ARG A 124 -12.58 3.38 10.34
N THR A 125 -12.13 4.21 9.40
CA THR A 125 -10.86 4.95 9.51
C THR A 125 -10.80 5.75 10.82
N GLY A 126 -9.73 5.59 11.60
CA GLY A 126 -9.53 6.19 12.92
C GLY A 126 -10.42 5.65 14.04
N GLY A 127 -11.18 4.58 13.79
CA GLY A 127 -12.03 3.94 14.81
C GLY A 127 -11.29 2.93 15.68
N LEU A 128 -11.96 2.46 16.74
CA LEU A 128 -11.42 1.46 17.68
C LEU A 128 -10.92 0.18 16.99
N ILE A 129 -11.65 -0.33 16.00
CA ILE A 129 -11.25 -1.55 15.28
C ILE A 129 -9.93 -1.36 14.55
N GLU A 130 -9.69 -0.19 13.96
CA GLU A 130 -8.41 0.09 13.30
C GLU A 130 -7.26 0.19 14.31
N GLN A 131 -7.50 0.80 15.48
CA GLN A 131 -6.49 0.87 16.54
C GLN A 131 -6.11 -0.54 17.04
N ILE A 132 -7.10 -1.42 17.22
CA ILE A 132 -6.86 -2.83 17.57
C ILE A 132 -6.05 -3.52 16.49
N LEU A 133 -6.41 -3.32 15.21
CA LEU A 133 -5.67 -3.87 14.08
C LEU A 133 -4.22 -3.37 14.07
N PHE A 134 -3.99 -2.08 14.27
CA PHE A 134 -2.65 -1.49 14.34
C PHE A 134 -1.80 -2.14 15.45
N ILE A 135 -2.36 -2.32 16.65
CA ILE A 135 -1.68 -2.98 17.77
C ILE A 135 -1.35 -4.44 17.39
N ALA A 136 -2.32 -5.17 16.83
CA ALA A 136 -2.12 -6.55 16.42
C ALA A 136 -1.00 -6.69 15.37
N LEU A 137 -1.02 -5.85 14.34
CA LEU A 137 0.02 -5.82 13.30
C LEU A 137 1.40 -5.51 13.91
N THR A 138 1.46 -4.60 14.89
CA THR A 138 2.71 -4.25 15.58
C THR A 138 3.26 -5.43 16.37
N VAL A 139 2.42 -6.12 17.14
CA VAL A 139 2.81 -7.30 17.93
C VAL A 139 3.29 -8.42 17.01
N VAL A 140 2.57 -8.69 15.92
CA VAL A 140 2.96 -9.73 14.95
C VAL A 140 4.27 -9.37 14.24
N SER A 141 4.47 -8.09 13.91
CA SER A 141 5.73 -7.62 13.31
C SER A 141 6.91 -7.80 14.26
N ALA A 142 6.74 -7.46 15.54
CA ALA A 142 7.75 -7.66 16.57
C ALA A 142 8.05 -9.15 16.77
N TYR A 143 7.03 -10.00 16.79
CA TYR A 143 7.20 -11.45 16.85
C TYR A 143 8.00 -11.96 15.65
N PHE A 144 7.66 -11.55 14.42
CA PHE A 144 8.43 -11.93 13.24
C PHE A 144 9.90 -11.52 13.41
N LEU A 145 10.19 -10.26 13.71
CA LEU A 145 11.57 -9.76 13.87
C LEU A 145 12.40 -10.53 14.91
N LEU A 146 11.79 -11.02 15.99
CA LEU A 146 12.51 -11.70 17.06
C LEU A 146 12.72 -13.19 16.80
N TYR A 147 11.86 -13.80 15.98
CA TYR A 147 11.79 -15.27 15.81
C TYR A 147 11.94 -15.73 14.35
N SER A 148 12.36 -14.86 13.43
CA SER A 148 12.66 -15.18 12.03
C SER A 148 14.06 -14.76 11.65
#